data_AF-A0A847UN35-F1
#
_entry.id   AF-A0A847UN35-F1
#
_cell.length_a   1.000
_cell.length_b   1.000
_cell.length_c   1.000
_cell.angle_alpha   90.00
_cell.angle_beta   90.00
_cell.angle_gamma   90.00
#
_symmetry.space_group_name_H-M   'P 1'
#
loop_
_entity.id
_entity.type
_entity.pdbx_description
1 polymer ?
#
loop_
_entity_poly.entity_id
_entity_poly.type
_entity_poly.pdbx_seq_one_letter_code
_entity_poly.pdbx_strand_id
1 'polypeptide(L)'
;MEYRDYWEDLDLQGFDVEEFLRQEQVSERERLEQEREKVEALLEEREEIHSEVVEELESKLDWYVERLEEAYRGFGEDREEKRRLKSRIEEFYSELRSERRQQWRDRIELEMELREVESALEEVEDDSVESILSLL
;
A
#
# COMPACT_ATOMS: atom_id res chain seq x y z
N MET A 1 9.68 39.56 26.81
CA MET A 1 8.30 39.04 26.71
C MET A 1 8.43 37.55 26.98
N GLU A 2 8.44 37.21 28.26
CA GLU A 2 8.56 35.83 28.73
C GLU A 2 7.19 35.16 28.50
N TYR A 3 7.18 33.99 27.85
CA TYR A 3 5.99 33.14 27.73
C TYR A 3 5.43 32.66 29.09
N ARG A 4 6.11 33.00 30.19
CA ARG A 4 5.76 32.67 31.57
C ARG A 4 4.46 33.34 32.03
N ASP A 5 4.19 34.56 31.58
CA ASP A 5 3.04 35.35 32.04
C ASP A 5 1.70 34.93 31.40
N TYR A 6 1.71 34.12 30.33
CA TYR A 6 0.48 33.63 29.70
C TYR A 6 -0.15 32.45 30.44
N TRP A 7 0.59 31.79 31.32
CA TRP A 7 0.12 30.61 32.07
C TRP A 7 -0.41 30.96 33.46
N GLU A 8 -0.08 32.14 34.01
CA GLU A 8 -0.55 32.56 35.34
C GLU A 8 -2.03 32.98 35.37
N ASP A 9 -2.62 33.32 34.22
CA ASP A 9 -4.02 33.78 34.09
C ASP A 9 -4.99 32.66 33.61
N LEU A 10 -4.46 31.48 33.30
CA LEU A 10 -5.25 30.28 33.06
C LEU A 10 -5.48 29.58 34.41
N ASP A 11 -6.70 29.69 34.93
CA ASP A 11 -7.17 28.99 36.12
C ASP A 11 -7.18 27.46 35.85
N LEU A 12 -5.99 26.84 35.90
CA LEU A 12 -5.76 25.41 35.70
C LEU A 12 -6.15 24.58 36.94
N GLN A 13 -6.82 25.16 37.95
CA GLN A 13 -7.19 24.50 39.21
C GLN A 13 -8.15 23.30 39.05
N GLY A 14 -8.57 22.96 37.82
CA GLY A 14 -9.31 21.74 37.50
C GLY A 14 -8.88 21.06 36.19
N PHE A 15 -7.76 21.45 35.58
CA PHE A 15 -7.26 20.81 34.37
C PHE A 15 -6.29 19.70 34.73
N ASP A 16 -6.75 18.45 34.59
CA ASP A 16 -5.92 17.28 34.79
C ASP A 16 -5.07 17.03 33.53
N VAL A 17 -3.85 17.56 33.55
CA VAL A 17 -2.86 17.42 32.46
C VAL A 17 -2.57 15.95 32.19
N GLU A 18 -2.53 15.11 33.21
CA GLU A 18 -2.25 13.68 33.08
C GLU A 18 -3.38 12.97 32.34
N GLU A 19 -4.64 13.24 32.72
CA GLU A 19 -5.81 12.70 32.02
C GLU A 19 -5.87 13.17 30.57
N PHE A 20 -5.57 14.44 30.30
CA PHE A 20 -5.50 14.97 28.94
C PHE A 20 -4.43 14.25 28.10
N LEU A 21 -3.21 14.08 28.63
CA LEU A 21 -2.13 13.38 27.93
C LEU A 21 -2.45 11.91 27.68
N ARG A 22 -3.10 11.22 28.63
CA ARG A 22 -3.57 9.83 28.42
C ARG A 22 -4.61 9.77 27.32
N GLN A 23 -5.55 10.71 27.31
CA GLN A 23 -6.60 10.74 26.29
C GLN A 23 -6.02 10.99 24.88
N GLU A 24 -5.07 11.91 24.75
CA GLU A 24 -4.36 12.16 23.50
C GLU A 24 -3.55 10.94 23.05
N GLN A 25 -2.83 10.27 23.97
CA GLN A 25 -2.07 9.05 23.65
C GLN A 25 -2.98 7.92 23.15
N VAL A 26 -4.13 7.70 23.79
CA VAL A 26 -5.11 6.70 23.34
C VAL A 26 -5.66 7.07 21.97
N SER A 27 -6.04 8.34 21.76
CA SER A 27 -6.56 8.81 20.48
C SER A 27 -5.54 8.66 19.36
N GLU A 28 -4.27 8.98 19.61
CA GLU A 28 -3.19 8.84 18.64
C GLU A 28 -2.96 7.37 18.27
N ARG A 29 -2.92 6.48 19.27
CA ARG A 29 -2.81 5.03 19.05
C ARG A 29 -3.98 4.51 18.21
N GLU A 30 -5.21 4.86 18.56
CA GLU A 30 -6.41 4.44 17.80
C GLU A 30 -6.37 4.94 16.34
N ARG A 31 -5.83 6.14 16.10
CA ARG A 31 -5.66 6.67 14.74
C ARG A 31 -4.65 5.86 13.94
N LEU A 32 -3.50 5.55 14.55
CA LEU A 32 -2.43 4.78 13.91
C LEU A 32 -2.85 3.32 13.67
N GLU A 33 -3.60 2.70 14.60
CA GLU A 33 -4.18 1.36 14.41
C GLU A 33 -5.12 1.33 13.21
N GLN A 34 -6.00 2.33 13.06
CA GLN A 34 -6.88 2.46 11.89
C GLN A 34 -6.09 2.68 10.59
N GLU A 35 -5.01 3.45 10.65
CA GLU A 35 -4.13 3.68 9.50
C GLU A 35 -3.44 2.37 9.09
N ARG A 36 -2.96 1.59 10.06
CA ARG A 36 -2.37 0.27 9.84
C ARG A 36 -3.36 -0.68 9.16
N GLU A 37 -4.57 -0.81 9.69
CA GLU A 37 -5.63 -1.65 9.09
C GLU A 37 -5.94 -1.23 7.66
N LYS A 38 -5.95 0.07 7.39
CA LYS A 38 -6.18 0.60 6.04
C LYS A 38 -5.04 0.22 5.08
N VAL A 39 -3.78 0.33 5.50
CA VAL A 39 -2.62 -0.07 4.68
C VAL A 39 -2.65 -1.58 4.41
N GLU A 40 -2.98 -2.40 5.41
CA GLU A 40 -3.14 -3.85 5.25
C GLU A 40 -4.26 -4.19 4.25
N ALA A 41 -5.42 -3.52 4.33
CA ALA A 41 -6.51 -3.71 3.38
C ALA A 41 -6.11 -3.29 1.94
N LEU A 42 -5.34 -2.21 1.79
CA LEU A 42 -4.84 -1.79 0.48
C LEU A 42 -3.85 -2.79 -0.11
N LEU A 43 -3.01 -3.44 0.71
CA LEU A 43 -2.12 -4.51 0.25
C LEU A 43 -2.91 -5.69 -0.33
N GLU A 44 -3.96 -6.12 0.37
CA GLU A 44 -4.84 -7.22 -0.07
C GLU A 44 -5.58 -6.85 -1.35
N GLU A 45 -6.22 -5.67 -1.41
CA GLU A 45 -6.93 -5.18 -2.60
C GLU A 45 -6.00 -5.09 -3.81
N ARG A 46 -4.77 -4.60 -3.63
CA ARG A 46 -3.77 -4.53 -4.71
C ARG A 46 -3.35 -5.90 -5.21
N GLU A 47 -3.20 -6.87 -4.32
CA GLU A 47 -2.89 -8.24 -4.70
C GLU A 47 -4.02 -8.89 -5.50
N GLU A 48 -5.27 -8.68 -5.09
CA GLU A 48 -6.46 -9.16 -5.82
C GLU A 48 -6.53 -8.55 -7.22
N ILE A 49 -6.44 -7.23 -7.34
CA ILE A 49 -6.45 -6.52 -8.63
C ILE A 49 -5.32 -7.03 -9.53
N HIS A 50 -4.12 -7.19 -8.99
CA HIS A 50 -3.00 -7.70 -9.77
C HIS A 50 -3.25 -9.13 -10.28
N SER A 51 -3.79 -10.00 -9.42
CA SER A 51 -4.13 -11.38 -9.79
C SER A 51 -5.15 -11.40 -10.93
N GLU A 52 -6.24 -10.64 -10.81
CA GLU A 52 -7.28 -10.55 -11.84
C GLU A 52 -6.72 -10.08 -13.19
N VAL A 53 -5.90 -9.03 -13.18
CA VAL A 53 -5.28 -8.48 -14.39
C VAL A 53 -4.33 -9.48 -15.03
N VAL A 54 -3.49 -10.17 -14.23
CA VAL A 54 -2.57 -11.19 -14.74
C VAL A 54 -3.33 -12.35 -15.33
N GLU A 55 -4.37 -12.87 -14.66
CA GLU A 55 -5.20 -13.96 -15.17
C GLU A 55 -5.88 -13.60 -16.50
N GLU A 56 -6.39 -12.37 -16.62
CA GLU A 56 -6.99 -11.89 -17.87
C GLU A 56 -5.95 -11.83 -19.01
N LEU A 57 -4.76 -11.31 -18.73
CA LEU A 57 -3.67 -11.21 -19.70
C LEU A 57 -3.15 -12.58 -20.13
N GLU A 58 -2.98 -13.52 -19.19
CA GLU A 58 -2.56 -14.89 -19.47
C GLU A 58 -3.61 -15.64 -20.29
N SER A 59 -4.90 -15.51 -19.95
CA SER A 59 -5.99 -16.09 -20.73
C SER A 59 -6.03 -15.58 -22.17
N LYS A 60 -5.81 -14.27 -22.37
CA LYS A 60 -5.70 -13.69 -23.72
C LYS A 60 -4.46 -14.22 -24.43
N LEU A 61 -3.32 -14.25 -23.77
CA LEU A 61 -2.07 -14.74 -24.33
C LEU A 61 -2.22 -16.18 -24.85
N ASP A 62 -2.80 -17.06 -24.05
CA ASP A 62 -3.08 -18.45 -24.42
C ASP A 62 -3.93 -18.53 -25.68
N TRP A 63 -5.03 -17.76 -25.75
CA TRP A 63 -5.87 -17.70 -26.94
C TRP A 63 -5.09 -17.26 -28.20
N TYR A 64 -4.22 -16.26 -28.09
CA TYR A 64 -3.40 -15.80 -29.22
C TYR A 64 -2.32 -16.81 -29.61
N VAL A 65 -1.74 -17.53 -28.65
CA VAL A 65 -0.77 -18.60 -28.90
C VAL A 65 -1.44 -19.75 -29.65
N GLU A 66 -2.60 -20.22 -29.19
CA GLU A 66 -3.38 -21.25 -29.87
C GLU A 66 -3.72 -20.83 -31.31
N ARG A 67 -4.17 -19.60 -31.49
CA ARG A 67 -4.46 -19.01 -32.81
C ARG A 67 -3.25 -19.03 -33.73
N LEU A 68 -2.07 -18.72 -33.20
CA LEU A 68 -0.82 -18.75 -33.96
C LEU A 68 -0.44 -20.18 -34.35
N GLU A 69 -0.60 -21.15 -33.45
CA GLU A 69 -0.39 -22.57 -33.75
C GLU A 69 -1.32 -23.06 -34.86
N GLU A 70 -2.61 -22.73 -34.79
CA GLU A 70 -3.59 -23.03 -35.83
C GLU A 70 -3.17 -22.45 -37.19
N ALA A 71 -2.71 -21.20 -37.21
CA ALA A 71 -2.23 -20.54 -38.42
C ALA A 71 -0.99 -21.25 -39.01
N TYR A 72 -0.15 -21.86 -38.17
CA TYR A 72 0.98 -22.69 -38.63
C TYR A 72 0.54 -24.06 -39.16
N ARG A 73 -0.53 -24.65 -38.61
CA ARG A 73 -1.09 -25.94 -39.05
C ARG A 73 -1.93 -25.83 -40.34
N GLY A 74 -2.53 -24.67 -40.61
CA GLY A 74 -3.33 -24.43 -41.81
C GLY A 74 -2.50 -24.46 -43.10
N PHE A 75 -3.08 -25.02 -44.18
CA PHE A 75 -2.54 -24.94 -45.54
C PHE A 75 -2.72 -23.51 -46.09
N GLY A 76 -1.90 -22.56 -45.64
CA GLY A 76 -1.91 -21.18 -46.12
C GLY A 76 -0.70 -20.36 -45.67
N GLU A 77 -0.06 -19.67 -46.62
CA GLU A 77 0.98 -18.66 -46.36
C GLU A 77 0.35 -17.32 -45.92
N ASP A 78 -0.46 -17.30 -44.85
CA ASP A 78 -0.85 -16.02 -44.25
C ASP A 78 0.27 -15.50 -43.34
N ARG A 79 1.36 -15.05 -43.98
CA ARG A 79 2.54 -14.50 -43.27
C ARG A 79 2.20 -13.21 -42.53
N GLU A 80 1.19 -12.48 -42.98
CA GLU A 80 0.77 -11.22 -42.35
C GLU A 80 0.02 -11.50 -41.05
N GLU A 81 -0.94 -12.44 -41.07
CA GLU A 81 -1.63 -12.90 -39.87
C GLU A 81 -0.65 -13.43 -38.81
N LYS A 82 0.28 -14.29 -39.22
CA LYS A 82 1.31 -14.84 -38.32
C LYS A 82 2.17 -13.75 -37.70
N ARG A 83 2.52 -12.71 -38.46
CA ARG A 83 3.29 -11.57 -37.94
C ARG A 83 2.46 -10.79 -36.92
N ARG A 84 1.20 -10.51 -37.23
CA ARG A 84 0.28 -9.79 -36.33
C ARG A 84 0.08 -10.53 -35.01
N LEU A 85 -0.17 -11.84 -35.07
CA LEU A 85 -0.34 -12.68 -33.87
C LEU A 85 0.93 -12.68 -33.01
N LYS A 86 2.12 -12.80 -33.63
CA LYS A 86 3.40 -12.72 -32.90
C LYS A 86 3.61 -11.37 -32.22
N SER A 87 3.38 -10.27 -32.94
CA SER A 87 3.50 -8.93 -32.36
C SER A 87 2.55 -8.76 -31.17
N ARG A 88 1.30 -9.26 -31.29
CA ARG A 88 0.33 -9.17 -30.20
C ARG A 88 0.73 -10.01 -28.98
N ILE A 89 1.28 -11.21 -29.20
CA ILE A 89 1.85 -12.05 -28.15
C ILE A 89 3.02 -11.34 -27.44
N GLU A 90 3.92 -10.71 -28.20
CA GLU A 90 5.05 -9.94 -27.64
C GLU A 90 4.57 -8.74 -26.81
N GLU A 91 3.51 -8.06 -27.25
CA GLU A 91 2.84 -6.99 -26.49
C GLU A 91 2.32 -7.51 -25.14
N PHE A 92 1.58 -8.62 -25.13
CA PHE A 92 1.08 -9.22 -23.88
C PHE A 92 2.21 -9.63 -22.92
N TYR A 93 3.31 -10.19 -23.43
CA TYR A 93 4.48 -10.46 -22.58
C TYR A 93 5.10 -9.19 -22.01
N SER A 94 5.11 -8.09 -22.76
CA SER A 94 5.58 -6.80 -22.28
C SER A 94 4.67 -6.22 -21.20
N GLU A 95 3.35 -6.32 -21.41
CA GLU A 95 2.31 -5.91 -20.45
C GLU A 95 2.46 -6.72 -19.15
N LEU A 96 2.52 -8.06 -19.20
CA LEU A 96 2.75 -8.92 -18.02
C LEU A 96 4.02 -8.56 -17.25
N ARG A 97 5.12 -8.23 -17.95
CA ARG A 97 6.35 -7.77 -17.28
C ARG A 97 6.18 -6.40 -16.64
N SER A 98 5.36 -5.53 -17.22
CA SER A 98 5.03 -4.23 -16.65
C SER A 98 4.22 -4.40 -15.37
N GLU A 99 3.17 -5.20 -15.41
CA GLU A 99 2.32 -5.51 -14.26
C GLU A 99 3.13 -6.08 -13.09
N ARG A 100 4.04 -7.04 -13.36
CA ARG A 100 4.92 -7.59 -12.30
C ARG A 100 5.82 -6.53 -11.66
N ARG A 101 6.35 -5.60 -12.45
CA ARG A 101 7.17 -4.51 -11.91
C ARG A 101 6.34 -3.52 -11.12
N GLN A 102 5.12 -3.25 -11.58
CA GLN A 102 4.20 -2.35 -10.88
C GLN A 102 3.78 -2.95 -9.55
N GLN A 103 3.34 -4.21 -9.52
CA GLN A 103 2.99 -4.91 -8.29
C GLN A 103 4.13 -4.94 -7.27
N TRP A 104 5.36 -5.17 -7.74
CA TRP A 104 6.51 -5.13 -6.84
C TRP A 104 6.73 -3.73 -6.24
N ARG A 105 6.54 -2.66 -7.02
CA ARG A 105 6.68 -1.29 -6.54
C ARG A 105 5.57 -0.94 -5.54
N ASP A 106 4.33 -1.21 -5.92
CA ASP A 106 3.15 -0.94 -5.09
C ASP A 106 3.26 -1.67 -3.74
N ARG A 107 3.70 -2.94 -3.75
CA ARG A 107 3.95 -3.70 -2.53
C ARG A 107 5.04 -3.08 -1.66
N ILE A 108 6.17 -2.70 -2.25
CA ILE A 108 7.27 -2.10 -1.47
C ILE A 108 6.86 -0.76 -0.87
N GLU A 109 6.11 0.06 -1.60
CA GLU A 109 5.58 1.34 -1.11
C GLU A 109 4.67 1.13 0.10
N LEU A 110 3.68 0.23 -0.01
CA LEU A 110 2.76 -0.06 1.09
C LEU A 110 3.44 -0.77 2.27
N GLU A 111 4.42 -1.66 2.02
CA GLU A 111 5.23 -2.26 3.10
C GLU A 111 6.08 -1.22 3.84
N MET A 112 6.53 -0.16 3.15
CA MET A 112 7.23 0.96 3.79
C MET A 112 6.28 1.79 4.64
N GLU A 113 5.11 2.16 4.10
CA GLU A 113 4.07 2.85 4.86
C GLU A 113 3.66 2.06 6.11
N LEU A 114 3.49 0.74 5.99
CA LEU A 114 3.16 -0.13 7.11
C LEU A 114 4.22 -0.05 8.22
N ARG A 115 5.51 -0.11 7.86
CA ARG A 115 6.61 -0.01 8.84
C ARG A 115 6.67 1.36 9.51
N GLU A 116 6.36 2.42 8.78
CA GLU A 116 6.30 3.79 9.34
C GLU A 116 5.19 3.88 10.39
N VAL A 117 3.99 3.33 10.09
CA VAL A 117 2.88 3.27 11.04
C VAL A 117 3.19 2.39 12.24
N GLU A 118 3.81 1.22 12.03
CA GLU A 118 4.23 0.33 13.11
C GLU A 118 5.27 0.99 14.03
N SER A 119 6.22 1.73 13.44
CA SER A 119 7.23 2.46 14.22
C SER A 119 6.59 3.59 15.02
N ALA A 120 5.63 4.32 14.43
CA ALA A 120 4.87 5.35 15.15
C ALA A 120 4.03 4.76 16.29
N LEU A 121 3.46 3.57 16.11
CA LEU A 121 2.76 2.86 17.18
C LEU A 121 3.71 2.49 18.32
N GLU A 122 4.90 1.96 18.00
CA GLU A 122 5.93 1.63 18.99
C GLU A 122 6.38 2.87 19.76
N GLU A 123 6.60 4.00 19.08
CA GLU A 123 6.93 5.28 19.72
C GLU A 123 5.82 5.75 20.68
N VAL A 124 4.55 5.65 20.28
CA VAL A 124 3.40 6.00 21.13
C VAL A 124 3.29 5.06 22.35
N GLU A 125 3.69 3.79 22.23
CA GLU A 125 3.72 2.84 23.34
C GLU A 125 4.89 3.06 24.29
N ASP A 126 6.08 3.39 23.77
CA ASP A 126 7.30 3.65 24.54
C ASP A 126 7.25 5.00 25.28
N ASP A 127 6.66 6.04 24.67
CA ASP A 127 6.44 7.36 25.25
C ASP A 127 5.21 7.37 26.18
N SER A 128 5.10 6.38 27.06
CA SER A 128 4.03 6.31 28.07
C SER A 128 3.90 7.65 28.82
N VAL A 129 2.68 8.03 29.20
CA VAL A 129 2.46 9.24 30.01
C VAL A 129 3.35 9.27 31.27
N GLU A 130 3.64 8.10 31.85
CA GLU A 130 4.56 7.95 32.98
C GLU A 130 6.02 8.29 32.61
N SER A 131 6.48 7.88 31.42
CA SER A 131 7.79 8.26 30.87
C SER A 131 7.91 9.77 30.69
N ILE A 132 6.88 10.41 30.12
CA ILE A 132 6.86 11.86 29.84
C ILE A 132 6.82 12.68 31.14
N LEU A 133 5.97 12.28 32.10
CA LEU A 133 5.85 12.94 33.39
C LEU A 133 7.13 12.80 34.25
N SER A 134 7.95 11.78 34.00
CA SER A 134 9.23 11.61 34.71
C SER A 134 10.34 12.58 34.28
N LEU A 135 10.15 13.29 33.16
CA LEU A 135 11.12 14.24 32.58
C LEU A 135 10.80 15.72 32.90
N LEU A 136 9.65 16.01 33.53
CA LEU A 136 9.17 17.35 33.93
C LEU A 136 9.44 17.63 35.41
#